data_AF-A0A7S2NTV7-F1
#
_entry.id   AF-A0A7S2NTV7-F1
#
_cell.length_a   1.000
_cell.length_b   1.000
_cell.length_c   1.000
_cell.angle_alpha   90.00
_cell.angle_beta   90.00
_cell.angle_gamma   90.00
#
_symmetry.space_group_name_H-M   'P 1'
#
loop_
_entity.id
_entity.type
_entity.pdbx_description
1 polymer ?
#
loop_
_entity_poly.entity_id
_entity_poly.type
_entity_poly.pdbx_seq_one_letter_code
_entity_poly.pdbx_strand_id
1 'polypeptide(L)'
;KAAKLVLDVKRSKSRKQPISEAYKKEHKRLKENALGQAKRLIDYKRAFVDAKHAGVLKIFVSLLTEPLARTGSSRTEADHMTIELVLHLFRNLLSAGHVHTNRHEDNRLHQQMIALFESELVLDIIMVLGQEIEARENQHYNLLIMEILHYLFRDQVWKITL
;
A
#
# COMPACT_ATOMS: atom_id res chain seq x y z
N LYS A 1 43.96 45.99 13.96
CA LYS A 1 44.59 44.74 14.44
C LYS A 1 43.48 43.74 14.74
N ALA A 2 43.16 42.83 13.81
CA ALA A 2 42.14 41.80 14.00
C ALA A 2 42.83 40.51 14.50
N ALA A 3 42.41 40.00 15.65
CA ALA A 3 42.88 38.73 16.20
C ALA A 3 42.10 37.58 15.54
N LYS A 4 42.83 36.67 14.89
CA LYS A 4 42.29 35.49 14.22
C LYS A 4 42.05 34.42 15.29
N LEU A 5 40.79 34.11 15.58
CA LEU A 5 40.41 33.02 16.47
C LEU A 5 40.67 31.68 15.75
N VAL A 6 41.72 30.96 16.13
CA VAL A 6 41.99 29.60 15.65
C VAL A 6 41.25 28.63 16.55
N LEU A 7 40.11 28.11 16.09
CA LEU A 7 39.40 27.02 16.75
C LEU A 7 40.16 25.72 16.47
N ASP A 8 40.92 25.24 17.46
CA ASP A 8 41.51 23.89 17.44
C ASP A 8 40.38 22.87 17.65
N VAL A 9 39.71 22.51 16.56
CA VAL A 9 38.76 21.40 16.56
C VAL A 9 39.56 20.11 16.67
N LYS A 10 39.88 19.71 17.91
CA LYS A 10 40.24 18.33 18.21
C LYS A 10 39.11 17.46 17.66
N ARG A 11 39.34 16.85 16.50
CA ARG A 11 38.56 15.72 15.99
C ARG A 11 38.66 14.63 17.06
N SER A 12 37.73 14.65 18.01
CA SER A 12 37.43 13.49 18.82
C SER A 12 36.97 12.43 17.83
N LYS A 13 37.88 11.50 17.49
CA LYS A 13 37.52 10.25 16.84
C LYS A 13 36.54 9.61 17.82
N SER A 14 35.24 9.79 17.59
CA SER A 14 34.20 9.05 18.27
C SER A 14 34.52 7.58 18.02
N ARG A 15 35.07 6.95 19.06
CA ARG A 15 35.45 5.55 19.07
C ARG A 15 34.16 4.78 18.79
N LYS A 16 33.96 4.34 17.54
CA LYS A 16 32.86 3.46 17.17
C LYS A 16 33.02 2.22 18.06
N GLN A 17 32.26 2.16 19.15
CA GLN A 17 32.23 0.96 19.97
C GLN A 17 31.81 -0.20 19.06
N PRO A 18 32.52 -1.34 19.10
CA PRO A 18 32.16 -2.47 18.27
C PRO A 18 30.73 -2.87 18.60
N ILE A 19 29.84 -2.76 17.61
CA ILE A 19 28.47 -3.25 17.70
C ILE A 19 28.55 -4.73 18.11
N SER A 20 27.94 -5.06 19.25
CA SER A 20 27.91 -6.42 19.81
C SER A 20 27.50 -7.43 18.75
N GLU A 21 28.16 -8.59 18.71
CA GLU A 21 27.83 -9.66 17.76
C GLU A 21 26.38 -10.13 17.89
N ALA A 22 25.82 -10.07 19.10
CA ALA A 22 24.41 -10.34 19.36
C ALA A 22 23.50 -9.35 18.59
N TYR A 23 23.87 -8.07 18.57
CA TYR A 23 23.13 -7.04 17.82
C TYR A 23 23.22 -7.27 16.31
N LYS A 24 24.40 -7.63 15.79
CA LYS A 24 24.58 -7.95 14.36
C LYS A 24 23.73 -9.16 13.94
N LYS A 25 23.70 -10.19 14.79
CA LYS A 25 22.89 -11.40 14.56
C LYS A 25 21.40 -11.10 14.58
N GLU A 26 20.95 -10.29 15.54
CA GLU A 26 19.55 -9.89 15.63
C GLU A 26 19.12 -9.02 14.45
N HIS A 27 19.95 -8.06 14.06
CA HIS A 27 19.68 -7.20 12.91
C HIS A 27 19.62 -8.03 11.60
N LYS A 28 20.46 -9.05 11.47
CA LYS A 28 20.40 -10.00 10.34
C LYS A 28 19.07 -10.76 10.33
N ARG A 29 18.65 -11.29 11.49
CA ARG A 29 17.37 -12.02 11.65
C ARG A 29 16.17 -11.16 11.29
N LEU A 30 16.12 -9.92 11.78
CA LEU A 30 15.02 -8.98 11.47
C LEU A 30 14.95 -8.67 9.97
N LYS A 31 16.11 -8.47 9.33
CA LYS A 31 16.18 -8.25 7.88
C LYS A 31 15.66 -9.46 7.09
N GLU A 32 16.09 -10.67 7.46
CA GLU A 32 15.64 -11.91 6.82
C GLU A 32 14.12 -12.11 6.97
N ASN A 33 13.58 -11.86 8.16
CA ASN A 33 12.15 -11.92 8.42
C ASN A 33 11.36 -10.89 7.59
N ALA A 34 11.83 -9.64 7.53
CA ALA A 34 11.19 -8.58 6.73
C ALA A 34 11.18 -8.91 5.23
N LEU A 35 12.29 -9.40 4.69
CA LEU A 35 12.38 -9.86 3.30
C LEU A 35 11.45 -11.06 3.04
N GLY A 36 11.38 -11.99 3.99
CA GLY A 36 10.49 -13.14 3.93
C GLY A 36 9.02 -12.74 3.92
N GLN A 37 8.61 -11.77 4.76
CA GLN A 37 7.25 -11.24 4.77
C GLN A 37 6.91 -10.52 3.47
N ALA A 38 7.81 -9.67 2.97
CA ALA A 38 7.59 -8.97 1.72
C ALA A 38 7.41 -9.91 0.52
N LYS A 39 8.17 -11.00 0.46
CA LYS A 39 7.99 -12.04 -0.55
C LYS A 39 6.59 -12.65 -0.49
N ARG A 40 6.09 -12.98 0.72
CA ARG A 40 4.73 -13.53 0.91
C ARG A 40 3.65 -12.56 0.43
N LEU A 41 3.80 -11.27 0.65
CA LEU A 41 2.84 -10.26 0.16
C LEU A 41 2.70 -10.30 -1.37
N ILE A 42 3.81 -10.50 -2.08
CA ILE A 42 3.81 -10.63 -3.54
C ILE A 42 3.17 -11.96 -3.96
N ASP A 43 3.44 -13.05 -3.23
CA ASP A 43 2.81 -14.34 -3.49
C ASP A 43 1.29 -14.30 -3.26
N TYR A 44 0.81 -13.57 -2.25
CA TYR A 44 -0.62 -13.31 -2.07
C TYR A 44 -1.19 -12.51 -3.24
N LYS A 45 -0.51 -11.43 -3.67
CA LYS A 45 -0.93 -10.65 -4.85
C LYS A 45 -1.07 -11.53 -6.09
N ARG A 46 -0.10 -12.43 -6.34
CA ARG A 46 -0.16 -13.42 -7.43
C ARG A 46 -1.35 -14.36 -7.29
N ALA A 47 -1.64 -14.84 -6.08
CA ALA A 47 -2.74 -15.76 -5.85
C ALA A 47 -4.10 -15.14 -6.22
N PHE A 48 -4.31 -13.83 -5.97
CA PHE A 48 -5.52 -13.11 -6.38
C PHE A 48 -5.68 -12.99 -7.90
N VAL A 49 -4.56 -12.85 -8.62
CA VAL A 49 -4.54 -12.70 -10.09
C VAL A 49 -4.60 -14.06 -10.80
N ASP A 50 -4.20 -15.14 -10.13
CA ASP A 50 -4.23 -16.49 -10.70
C ASP A 50 -5.66 -16.89 -11.08
N ALA A 51 -5.86 -17.29 -12.34
CA ALA A 51 -7.14 -17.73 -12.88
C ALA A 51 -7.73 -18.93 -12.11
N LYS A 52 -6.90 -19.74 -11.42
CA LYS A 52 -7.39 -20.83 -10.55
C LYS A 52 -8.16 -20.34 -9.33
N HIS A 53 -7.95 -19.09 -8.93
CA HIS A 53 -8.65 -18.45 -7.81
C HIS A 53 -9.53 -17.28 -8.30
N ALA A 54 -9.94 -17.33 -9.58
CA ALA A 54 -10.87 -16.34 -10.14
C ALA A 54 -12.12 -16.23 -9.26
N GLY A 55 -12.57 -15.00 -9.00
CA GLY A 55 -13.74 -14.70 -8.19
C GLY A 55 -13.49 -14.55 -6.68
N VAL A 56 -12.27 -14.78 -6.17
CA VAL A 56 -11.98 -14.46 -4.75
C VAL A 56 -12.18 -12.96 -4.48
N LEU A 57 -11.70 -12.10 -5.38
CA LEU A 57 -11.91 -10.64 -5.25
C LEU A 57 -13.40 -10.28 -5.27
N LYS A 58 -14.18 -10.95 -6.13
CA LYS A 58 -15.63 -10.79 -6.22
C LYS A 58 -16.35 -11.04 -4.89
N ILE A 59 -15.90 -12.02 -4.11
CA ILE A 59 -16.47 -12.29 -2.78
C ILE A 59 -16.30 -11.04 -1.90
N PHE A 60 -15.12 -10.44 -1.88
CA PHE A 60 -14.87 -9.23 -1.09
C PHE A 60 -15.68 -8.02 -1.61
N VAL A 61 -15.79 -7.87 -2.93
CA VAL A 61 -16.64 -6.84 -3.54
C VAL A 61 -18.10 -7.03 -3.15
N SER A 62 -18.59 -8.28 -3.10
CA SER A 62 -19.97 -8.57 -2.72
C SER A 62 -20.30 -8.14 -1.29
N LEU A 63 -19.32 -8.15 -0.37
CA LEU A 63 -19.47 -7.68 1.01
C LEU A 63 -19.72 -6.17 1.09
N LEU A 64 -19.40 -5.41 0.06
CA LEU A 64 -19.62 -3.97 0.00
C LEU A 64 -21.03 -3.58 -0.47
N THR A 65 -21.76 -4.50 -1.09
CA THR A 65 -23.07 -4.22 -1.71
C THR A 65 -24.05 -3.59 -0.71
N GLU A 66 -24.30 -4.24 0.43
CA GLU A 66 -25.23 -3.73 1.42
C GLU A 66 -24.69 -2.51 2.20
N PRO A 67 -23.43 -2.52 2.69
CA PRO A 67 -22.85 -1.37 3.37
C PRO A 67 -22.88 -0.07 2.56
N LEU A 68 -22.56 -0.15 1.27
CA LEU A 68 -22.53 1.02 0.38
C LEU A 68 -23.94 1.47 -0.05
N ALA A 69 -24.92 0.56 -0.11
CA ALA A 69 -26.30 0.91 -0.44
C ALA A 69 -27.01 1.67 0.69
N ARG A 70 -26.55 1.52 1.95
CA ARG A 70 -27.09 2.25 3.11
C ARG A 70 -26.48 3.65 3.17
N THR A 71 -27.29 4.64 3.53
CA THR A 71 -26.88 6.05 3.66
C THR A 71 -27.32 6.66 4.99
N GLY A 72 -26.63 7.72 5.42
CA GLY A 72 -26.92 8.43 6.66
C GLY A 72 -26.95 7.52 7.88
N SER A 73 -27.98 7.68 8.71
CA SER A 73 -28.16 6.89 9.94
C SER A 73 -28.50 5.41 9.71
N SER A 74 -28.75 4.99 8.47
CA SER A 74 -29.00 3.57 8.16
C SER A 74 -27.71 2.77 8.02
N ARG A 75 -26.56 3.44 7.79
CA ARG A 75 -25.25 2.81 7.76
C ARG A 75 -24.75 2.61 9.19
N THR A 76 -24.45 1.38 9.54
CA THR A 76 -24.05 1.00 10.89
C THR A 76 -22.52 1.04 11.07
N GLU A 77 -22.05 1.03 12.31
CA GLU A 77 -20.61 0.89 12.60
C GLU A 77 -20.01 -0.39 11.99
N ALA A 78 -20.77 -1.48 11.97
CA ALA A 78 -20.34 -2.74 11.36
C ALA A 78 -20.18 -2.61 9.83
N ASP A 79 -21.05 -1.82 9.18
CA ASP A 79 -20.92 -1.49 7.76
C ASP A 79 -19.65 -0.68 7.51
N HIS A 80 -19.39 0.32 8.36
CA HIS A 80 -18.19 1.12 8.25
C HIS A 80 -16.90 0.30 8.38
N MET A 81 -16.85 -0.61 9.36
CA MET A 81 -15.73 -1.54 9.54
C MET A 81 -15.56 -2.47 8.33
N THR A 82 -16.66 -2.95 7.76
CA THR A 82 -16.63 -3.83 6.57
C THR A 82 -16.06 -3.09 5.37
N ILE A 83 -16.56 -1.88 5.10
CA ILE A 83 -16.07 -1.04 4.00
C ILE A 83 -14.58 -0.76 4.20
N GLU A 84 -14.19 -0.31 5.39
CA GLU A 84 -12.81 0.01 5.69
C GLU A 84 -11.88 -1.20 5.51
N LEU A 85 -12.27 -2.37 6.01
CA LEU A 85 -11.48 -3.59 5.91
C LEU A 85 -11.25 -4.01 4.46
N VAL A 86 -12.30 -3.95 3.63
CA VAL A 86 -12.21 -4.33 2.21
C VAL A 86 -11.39 -3.29 1.42
N LEU A 87 -11.58 -1.99 1.68
CA LEU A 87 -10.75 -0.95 1.05
C LEU A 87 -9.28 -1.09 1.45
N HIS A 88 -8.98 -1.45 2.71
CA HIS A 88 -7.62 -1.77 3.14
C HIS A 88 -7.04 -2.98 2.41
N LEU A 89 -7.85 -4.01 2.16
CA LEU A 89 -7.42 -5.14 1.32
C LEU A 89 -7.03 -4.66 -0.08
N PHE A 90 -7.86 -3.85 -0.73
CA PHE A 90 -7.56 -3.29 -2.06
C PHE A 90 -6.24 -2.50 -2.04
N ARG A 91 -6.09 -1.59 -1.08
CA ARG A 91 -4.86 -0.82 -0.88
C ARG A 91 -3.64 -1.71 -0.70
N ASN A 92 -3.75 -2.75 0.13
CA ASN A 92 -2.65 -3.67 0.44
C ASN A 92 -2.22 -4.49 -0.78
N LEU A 93 -3.17 -4.96 -1.59
CA LEU A 93 -2.90 -5.67 -2.83
C LEU A 93 -2.14 -4.81 -3.86
N LEU A 94 -2.48 -3.52 -3.94
CA LEU A 94 -1.78 -2.57 -4.81
C LEU A 94 -0.38 -2.20 -4.28
N SER A 95 -0.23 -2.08 -2.96
CA SER A 95 1.04 -1.74 -2.30
C SER A 95 2.10 -2.86 -2.41
N ALA A 96 1.69 -4.13 -2.47
CA ALA A 96 2.60 -5.26 -2.61
C ALA A 96 3.38 -5.23 -3.95
N GLY A 97 4.72 -5.32 -3.89
CA GLY A 97 5.58 -5.38 -5.08
C GLY A 97 7.01 -4.80 -4.98
N HIS A 98 7.39 -4.08 -3.92
CA HIS A 98 8.63 -3.27 -3.96
C HIS A 98 9.93 -3.95 -3.51
N VAL A 99 9.95 -5.26 -3.30
CA VAL A 99 11.10 -5.93 -2.65
C VAL A 99 11.99 -6.68 -3.64
N HIS A 100 11.58 -6.80 -4.90
CA HIS A 100 12.38 -7.48 -5.93
C HIS A 100 13.20 -6.51 -6.77
N THR A 101 14.32 -7.01 -7.27
CA THR A 101 15.17 -6.31 -8.23
C THR A 101 14.58 -6.29 -9.64
N ASN A 102 13.53 -7.08 -9.91
CA ASN A 102 12.93 -7.24 -11.23
C ASN A 102 11.66 -6.38 -11.40
N ARG A 103 11.89 -5.08 -11.60
CA ARG A 103 10.84 -4.06 -11.79
C ARG A 103 9.86 -4.39 -12.92
N HIS A 104 10.29 -5.11 -13.96
CA HIS A 104 9.41 -5.47 -15.08
C HIS A 104 8.34 -6.49 -14.69
N GLU A 105 8.70 -7.49 -13.90
CA GLU A 105 7.74 -8.48 -13.40
C GLU A 105 6.76 -7.87 -12.41
N ASP A 106 7.24 -6.99 -11.53
CA ASP A 106 6.40 -6.28 -10.56
C ASP A 106 5.40 -5.36 -11.27
N ASN A 107 5.84 -4.64 -12.31
CA ASN A 107 4.97 -3.82 -13.15
C ASN A 107 3.92 -4.67 -13.87
N ARG A 108 4.30 -5.82 -14.46
CA ARG A 108 3.34 -6.72 -15.12
C ARG A 108 2.29 -7.23 -14.15
N LEU A 109 2.70 -7.68 -12.96
CA LEU A 109 1.79 -8.14 -11.92
C LEU A 109 0.88 -7.01 -11.42
N HIS A 110 1.40 -5.78 -11.35
CA HIS A 110 0.60 -4.61 -11.00
C HIS A 110 -0.46 -4.32 -12.07
N GLN A 111 -0.11 -4.34 -13.36
CA GLN A 111 -1.09 -4.16 -14.44
C GLN A 111 -2.17 -5.26 -14.45
N GLN A 112 -1.78 -6.52 -14.19
CA GLN A 112 -2.76 -7.61 -14.07
C GLN A 112 -3.71 -7.41 -12.88
N MET A 113 -3.22 -6.86 -11.77
CA MET A 113 -4.08 -6.51 -10.63
C MET A 113 -5.05 -5.38 -10.98
N ILE A 114 -4.61 -4.35 -11.72
CA ILE A 114 -5.51 -3.28 -12.20
C ILE A 114 -6.60 -3.86 -13.11
N ALA A 115 -6.23 -4.71 -14.07
CA ALA A 115 -7.21 -5.36 -14.95
C ALA A 115 -8.21 -6.22 -14.17
N LEU A 116 -7.76 -6.92 -13.12
CA LEU A 116 -8.65 -7.65 -12.22
C LEU A 116 -9.61 -6.69 -11.49
N PHE A 117 -9.10 -5.57 -10.96
CA PHE A 117 -9.90 -4.56 -10.27
C PHE A 117 -10.98 -3.94 -11.18
N GLU A 118 -10.65 -3.70 -12.44
CA GLU A 118 -11.61 -3.26 -13.46
C GLU A 118 -12.68 -4.33 -13.69
N SER A 119 -12.27 -5.58 -13.92
CA SER A 119 -13.21 -6.68 -14.23
C SER A 119 -14.16 -7.04 -13.07
N GLU A 120 -13.77 -6.74 -11.83
CA GLU A 120 -14.52 -7.06 -10.62
C GLU A 120 -15.15 -5.81 -9.97
N LEU A 121 -15.34 -4.72 -10.72
CA LEU A 121 -16.03 -3.48 -10.30
C LEU A 121 -15.37 -2.72 -9.13
N VAL A 122 -14.12 -3.01 -8.81
CA VAL A 122 -13.40 -2.28 -7.75
C VAL A 122 -13.19 -0.83 -8.18
N LEU A 123 -12.85 -0.58 -9.45
CA LEU A 123 -12.65 0.79 -9.95
C LEU A 123 -13.94 1.61 -9.92
N ASP A 124 -15.09 0.99 -10.23
CA ASP A 124 -16.40 1.63 -10.13
C ASP A 124 -16.74 2.00 -8.68
N ILE A 125 -16.47 1.11 -7.72
CA ILE A 125 -16.66 1.40 -6.29
C ILE A 125 -15.80 2.60 -5.85
N ILE A 126 -14.51 2.61 -6.24
CA ILE A 126 -13.61 3.73 -5.90
C ILE A 126 -14.10 5.04 -6.54
N MET A 127 -14.62 4.98 -7.76
CA MET A 127 -15.19 6.14 -8.44
C MET A 127 -16.43 6.68 -7.70
N VAL A 128 -17.37 5.81 -7.33
CA VAL A 128 -18.59 6.20 -6.59
C VAL A 128 -18.22 6.84 -5.25
N LEU A 129 -17.33 6.19 -4.47
CA LEU A 129 -16.86 6.75 -3.20
C LEU A 129 -16.13 8.08 -3.38
N GLY A 130 -15.38 8.24 -4.46
CA GLY A 130 -14.68 9.48 -4.80
C GLY A 130 -15.62 10.62 -5.21
N GLN A 131 -16.75 10.31 -5.84
CA GLN A 131 -17.77 11.31 -6.19
C GLN A 131 -18.47 11.87 -4.95
N GLU A 132 -18.60 11.08 -3.89
CA GLU A 132 -19.24 11.45 -2.63
C GLU A 132 -18.23 11.76 -1.51
N ILE A 133 -17.03 12.25 -1.85
CA ILE A 133 -15.94 12.50 -0.90
C ILE A 133 -16.28 13.55 0.19
N GLU A 134 -17.24 14.42 -0.10
CA GLU A 134 -17.73 15.46 0.83
C GLU A 134 -18.83 14.94 1.77
N ALA A 135 -19.44 13.80 1.45
CA ALA A 135 -20.48 13.21 2.29
C ALA A 135 -19.90 12.84 3.65
N ARG A 136 -20.54 13.30 4.72
CA ARG A 136 -20.06 13.14 6.11
C ARG A 136 -19.76 11.67 6.46
N GLU A 137 -20.55 10.75 5.92
CA GLU A 137 -20.42 9.30 6.11
C GLU A 137 -19.30 8.63 5.30
N ASN A 138 -18.64 9.35 4.40
CA ASN A 138 -17.53 8.85 3.60
C ASN A 138 -16.19 9.52 3.97
N GLN A 139 -16.21 10.61 4.76
CA GLN A 139 -15.03 11.43 5.06
C GLN A 139 -13.85 10.64 5.63
N HIS A 140 -14.11 9.59 6.42
CA HIS A 140 -13.07 8.76 7.00
C HIS A 140 -12.36 7.86 5.98
N TYR A 141 -12.97 7.61 4.82
CA TYR A 141 -12.35 6.86 3.73
C TYR A 141 -11.43 7.71 2.85
N ASN A 142 -11.50 9.04 2.93
CA ASN A 142 -10.83 9.95 1.99
C ASN A 142 -9.32 9.68 1.88
N LEU A 143 -8.64 9.49 3.01
CA LEU A 143 -7.21 9.17 3.01
C LEU A 143 -6.93 7.80 2.39
N LEU A 144 -7.77 6.81 2.67
CA LEU A 144 -7.62 5.46 2.15
C LEU A 144 -7.86 5.43 0.63
N ILE A 145 -8.86 6.16 0.14
CA ILE A 145 -9.11 6.35 -1.29
C ILE A 145 -7.90 7.02 -1.96
N MET A 146 -7.35 8.07 -1.35
CA MET A 146 -6.14 8.73 -1.84
C MET A 146 -4.93 7.78 -1.91
N GLU A 147 -4.74 6.91 -0.92
CA GLU A 147 -3.70 5.87 -0.96
C GLU A 147 -3.93 4.86 -2.09
N ILE A 148 -5.16 4.42 -2.29
CA ILE A 148 -5.53 3.50 -3.39
C ILE A 148 -5.21 4.16 -4.74
N LEU A 149 -5.66 5.41 -4.95
CA LEU A 149 -5.38 6.16 -6.17
C LEU A 149 -3.88 6.35 -6.38
N HIS A 150 -3.13 6.73 -5.33
CA HIS A 150 -1.68 6.82 -5.40
C HIS A 150 -1.05 5.51 -5.91
N TYR A 151 -1.45 4.37 -5.34
CA TYR A 151 -0.90 3.09 -5.74
C TYR A 151 -1.36 2.61 -7.12
N LEU A 152 -2.56 2.97 -7.58
CA LEU A 152 -3.02 2.69 -8.95
C LEU A 152 -2.15 3.40 -10.00
N PHE A 153 -1.72 4.63 -9.71
CA PHE A 153 -1.09 5.49 -10.70
C PHE A 153 0.44 5.61 -10.58
N ARG A 154 1.05 5.21 -9.46
CA ARG A 154 2.48 5.46 -9.20
C ARG A 154 3.44 4.93 -10.29
N ASP A 155 3.07 3.81 -10.92
CA ASP A 155 3.91 3.10 -11.90
C ASP A 155 3.46 3.35 -13.35
N GLN A 156 2.45 4.22 -13.55
CA GLN A 156 1.94 4.58 -14.86
C GLN A 156 2.83 5.65 -15.49
N VAL A 157 3.31 5.39 -16.71
CA VAL A 157 4.07 6.37 -17.49
C VAL A 157 3.09 7.20 -18.30
N TRP A 158 2.78 8.39 -17.80
CA TRP A 158 1.96 9.35 -18.54
C TRP A 158 2.74 9.84 -19.76
N LYS A 159 2.44 9.30 -20.94
CA LYS A 159 2.79 9.96 -22.19
C LYS A 159 1.80 11.10 -22.41
N ILE A 160 2.07 12.24 -21.79
CA ILE A 160 1.38 13.48 -22.14
C ILE A 160 1.81 13.81 -23.56
N THR A 161 0.94 13.51 -24.52
CA THR A 161 1.10 13.96 -25.90
C THR A 161 0.24 15.22 -25.99
N LEU A 162 0.87 16.38 -25.83
CA LEU A 162 0.27 17.70 -26.08
C LEU A 162 0.41 18.04 -27.57
#